data_AF-A0A3A8K4W6-F1
#
_entry.id   AF-A0A3A8K4W6-F1
#
_cell.length_a   1.000
_cell.length_b   1.000
_cell.length_c   1.000
_cell.angle_alpha   90.00
_cell.angle_beta   90.00
_cell.angle_gamma   90.00
#
_symmetry.space_group_name_H-M   'P 1'
#
loop_
_entity.id
_entity.type
_entity.pdbx_description
1 polymer ?
#
loop_
_entity_poly.entity_id
_entity_poly.type
_entity_poly.pdbx_seq_one_letter_code
_entity_poly.pdbx_strand_id
1 'polypeptide(L)'
;MLLASSAPLAQEAARPSRPVPVLKKAPRPEGGLKDFGSPLVLKPLTVEGATANFSARVGWRKDTLFVGVEATDNQLLAGDLITLTLSFPDAGPTATGYTYRFAFDGQRTSAADSGTPRFAQGLVNASVHRRGDTLVVVAMVPVRALPRFPAVEPLVMDLCVTYEDQDQVGQKTVPVSNCTGGTTMVGEALRLPDDARKNLKLKPPASVTALEAAPTGWLGWGVMPYPDWAQGDAPLTPQSLRALVAPKAVDASNMGVNVPDTLSLPDGRPVVTVLTGKNPYAVEGQCDSDDELRMGLYVVSGKTAQQALEWPAATCALGRASSIELDEEGALTIGYSNGAIVNFVWSADHFDRTEIGKR
;
A
#
# COMPACT_ATOMS: atom_id res chain seq x y z
N MET A 1 -13.31 -34.18 31.63
CA MET A 1 -13.12 -32.77 32.03
C MET A 1 -11.65 -32.45 31.85
N LEU A 2 -11.28 -31.86 30.72
CA LEU A 2 -9.93 -31.35 30.44
C LEU A 2 -10.11 -29.84 30.26
N LEU A 3 -9.61 -29.07 31.23
CA LEU A 3 -9.56 -27.63 31.21
C LEU A 3 -8.47 -27.21 30.23
N ALA A 4 -8.86 -26.64 29.09
CA ALA A 4 -7.92 -25.95 28.21
C ALA A 4 -7.63 -24.58 28.82
N SER A 5 -6.41 -24.41 29.32
CA SER A 5 -5.87 -23.11 29.73
C SER A 5 -5.70 -22.23 28.49
N SER A 6 -6.51 -21.18 28.37
CA SER A 6 -6.28 -20.09 27.44
C SER A 6 -5.12 -19.24 27.94
N ALA A 7 -3.92 -19.49 27.41
CA ALA A 7 -2.81 -18.57 27.57
C ALA A 7 -3.15 -17.25 26.83
N PRO A 8 -2.93 -16.07 27.44
CA PRO A 8 -3.08 -14.81 26.73
C PRO A 8 -2.03 -14.74 25.60
N LEU A 9 -2.47 -14.36 24.40
CA LEU A 9 -1.57 -13.94 23.32
C LEU A 9 -0.67 -12.84 23.88
N ALA A 10 0.63 -13.13 23.99
CA ALA A 10 1.62 -12.14 24.36
C ALA A 10 1.54 -11.01 23.33
N GLN A 11 1.12 -9.83 23.79
CA GLN A 11 1.18 -8.61 23.01
C GLN A 11 2.68 -8.36 22.76
N GLU A 12 3.14 -8.60 21.53
CA GLU A 12 4.52 -8.31 21.15
C GLU A 12 4.83 -6.87 21.56
N ALA A 13 5.88 -6.69 22.36
CA ALA A 13 6.28 -5.37 22.81
C ALA A 13 6.55 -4.48 21.59
N ALA A 14 5.94 -3.30 21.56
CA ALA A 14 6.10 -2.35 20.46
C ALA A 14 7.60 -2.16 20.15
N ARG A 15 7.96 -2.31 18.86
CA ARG A 15 9.35 -2.27 18.43
C ARG A 15 9.99 -0.92 18.83
N PRO A 16 11.19 -0.93 19.45
CA PRO A 16 11.92 0.29 19.75
C PRO A 16 12.08 1.15 18.50
N SER A 17 11.74 2.43 18.60
CA SER A 17 11.79 3.36 17.46
C SER A 17 12.38 4.71 17.86
N ARG A 18 13.14 5.28 16.92
CA ARG A 18 13.81 6.58 17.04
C ARG A 18 13.10 7.62 16.17
N PRO A 19 12.78 8.81 16.70
CA PRO A 19 12.08 9.83 15.92
C PRO A 19 12.94 10.36 14.78
N VAL A 20 12.35 10.47 13.59
CA VAL A 20 12.94 11.17 12.45
C VAL A 20 12.85 12.68 12.69
N PRO A 21 13.98 13.42 12.64
CA PRO A 21 13.99 14.84 12.97
C PRO A 21 13.22 15.66 11.93
N VAL A 22 12.43 16.62 12.42
CA VAL A 22 11.77 17.61 11.57
C VAL A 22 12.77 18.70 11.17
N LEU A 23 13.05 18.81 9.87
CA LEU A 23 14.00 19.76 9.33
C LEU A 23 13.37 21.15 9.22
N LYS A 24 14.11 22.18 9.64
CA LYS A 24 13.70 23.59 9.52
C LYS A 24 13.61 24.04 8.05
N LYS A 25 14.51 23.54 7.21
CA LYS A 25 14.60 23.83 5.77
C LYS A 25 14.75 22.52 5.00
N ALA A 26 14.26 22.49 3.76
CA ALA A 26 14.51 21.35 2.88
C ALA A 26 16.01 21.34 2.52
N PRO A 27 16.70 20.19 2.62
CA PRO A 27 18.05 20.04 2.10
C PRO A 27 18.07 20.40 0.61
N ARG A 28 19.08 21.13 0.16
CA ARG A 28 19.24 21.36 -1.27
C ARG A 28 19.88 20.14 -1.91
N PRO A 29 19.37 19.65 -3.05
CA PRO A 29 19.90 18.46 -3.69
C PRO A 29 21.42 18.57 -3.97
N GLU A 30 21.89 19.73 -4.44
CA GLU A 30 23.30 19.99 -4.73
C GLU A 30 24.21 20.10 -3.49
N GLY A 31 23.62 20.38 -2.31
CA GLY A 31 24.33 20.55 -1.04
C GLY A 31 24.84 19.23 -0.44
N GLY A 32 24.41 18.08 -0.95
CA GLY A 32 24.75 16.76 -0.42
C GLY A 32 24.31 16.60 1.04
N LEU A 33 25.06 15.82 1.83
CA LEU A 33 24.69 15.55 3.22
C LEU A 33 24.76 16.78 4.15
N LYS A 34 25.58 17.78 3.82
CA LYS A 34 25.86 18.94 4.69
C LYS A 34 24.63 19.81 4.97
N ASP A 35 23.67 19.82 4.04
CA ASP A 35 22.46 20.64 4.14
C ASP A 35 21.38 20.03 5.04
N PHE A 36 21.58 18.80 5.53
CA PHE A 36 20.74 18.22 6.56
C PHE A 36 21.11 18.82 7.93
N GLY A 37 20.29 19.74 8.44
CA GLY A 37 20.44 20.28 9.78
C GLY A 37 19.94 19.29 10.85
N SER A 38 20.82 18.88 11.77
CA SER A 38 20.54 17.91 12.85
C SER A 38 19.90 16.59 12.37
N PRO A 39 20.55 15.85 11.46
CA PRO A 39 19.99 14.63 10.88
C PRO A 39 20.06 13.45 11.85
N LEU A 40 19.16 12.50 11.63
CA LEU A 40 19.36 11.14 12.10
C LEU A 40 20.33 10.45 11.15
N VAL A 41 21.40 9.87 11.70
CA VAL A 41 22.43 9.18 10.92
C VAL A 41 22.19 7.67 10.95
N LEU A 42 22.25 7.06 9.77
CA LEU A 42 22.27 5.62 9.56
C LEU A 42 23.64 5.22 9.01
N LYS A 43 24.14 4.08 9.48
CA LYS A 43 25.42 3.49 9.08
C LYS A 43 25.18 2.05 8.63
N PRO A 44 25.96 1.52 7.68
CA PRO A 44 25.87 0.12 7.30
C PRO A 44 26.32 -0.79 8.43
N LEU A 45 25.93 -2.05 8.32
CA LEU A 45 26.53 -3.16 9.01
C LEU A 45 27.94 -3.39 8.48
N THR A 46 28.85 -3.80 9.36
CA THR A 46 30.18 -4.26 8.94
C THR A 46 30.02 -5.56 8.15
N VAL A 47 30.43 -5.55 6.89
CA VAL A 47 30.45 -6.72 6.02
C VAL A 47 31.92 -7.10 5.79
N GLU A 48 32.28 -8.35 6.08
CA GLU A 48 33.64 -8.83 5.86
C GLU A 48 33.98 -8.83 4.37
N GLY A 49 35.12 -8.24 4.01
CA GLY A 49 35.56 -8.14 2.62
C GLY A 49 34.89 -7.04 1.80
N ALA A 50 33.93 -6.29 2.35
CA ALA A 50 33.36 -5.13 1.66
C ALA A 50 34.39 -3.99 1.56
N THR A 51 34.59 -3.50 0.35
CA THR A 51 35.43 -2.34 0.02
C THR A 51 34.65 -1.04 0.08
N ALA A 52 33.34 -1.08 -0.17
CA ALA A 52 32.45 0.05 -0.04
C ALA A 52 31.91 0.29 1.38
N ASN A 53 31.50 1.54 1.63
CA ASN A 53 30.84 1.98 2.86
C ASN A 53 29.85 3.12 2.54
N PHE A 54 28.92 3.41 3.43
CA PHE A 54 28.06 4.59 3.29
C PHE A 54 27.78 5.30 4.62
N SER A 55 27.39 6.58 4.50
CA SER A 55 26.71 7.31 5.57
C SER A 55 25.41 7.86 5.03
N ALA A 56 24.30 7.61 5.74
CA ALA A 56 23.00 8.13 5.37
C ALA A 56 22.45 9.09 6.42
N ARG A 57 21.75 10.13 5.97
CA ARG A 57 21.08 11.14 6.80
C ARG A 57 19.62 11.19 6.45
N VAL A 58 18.78 11.22 7.48
CA VAL A 58 17.33 11.17 7.34
C VAL A 58 16.71 12.36 8.05
N GLY A 59 15.72 12.96 7.42
CA GLY A 59 14.91 14.02 8.04
C GLY A 59 13.56 14.17 7.35
N TRP A 60 12.61 14.76 8.05
CA TRP A 60 11.25 14.99 7.56
C TRP A 60 10.98 16.48 7.44
N ARG A 61 10.27 16.90 6.38
CA ARG A 61 9.74 18.26 6.33
C ARG A 61 8.43 18.31 5.57
N LYS A 62 7.43 18.96 6.18
CA LYS A 62 6.05 19.08 5.67
C LYS A 62 5.44 17.69 5.43
N ASP A 63 5.53 17.22 4.20
CA ASP A 63 4.95 15.99 3.65
C ASP A 63 6.01 15.14 2.94
N THR A 64 7.30 15.41 3.14
CA THR A 64 8.38 14.77 2.39
C THR A 64 9.44 14.22 3.35
N LEU A 65 9.81 12.96 3.12
CA LEU A 65 10.99 12.32 3.70
C LEU A 65 12.21 12.64 2.83
N PHE A 66 13.25 13.15 3.46
CA PHE A 66 14.53 13.39 2.82
C PHE A 66 15.51 12.32 3.28
N VAL A 67 16.12 11.63 2.32
CA VAL A 67 17.17 10.63 2.56
C VAL A 67 18.40 11.03 1.76
N GLY A 68 19.45 11.45 2.45
CA GLY A 68 20.76 11.67 1.85
C GLY A 68 21.63 10.46 2.08
N VAL A 69 22.38 10.02 1.07
CA VAL A 69 23.36 8.93 1.17
C VAL A 69 24.66 9.38 0.51
N GLU A 70 25.78 9.23 1.21
CA GLU A 70 27.13 9.28 0.63
C GLU A 70 27.71 7.87 0.73
N ALA A 71 27.87 7.19 -0.41
CA ALA A 71 28.52 5.90 -0.51
C ALA A 71 29.92 6.08 -1.12
N THR A 72 30.94 5.56 -0.46
CA THR A 72 32.33 5.61 -0.92
C THR A 72 32.77 4.21 -1.28
N ASP A 73 33.46 4.10 -2.40
CA ASP A 73 33.86 2.85 -3.00
C ASP A 73 35.28 2.96 -3.59
N ASN A 74 36.01 1.87 -3.75
CA ASN A 74 37.31 1.87 -4.43
C ASN A 74 37.17 2.13 -5.95
N GLN A 75 36.03 1.75 -6.55
CA GLN A 75 35.77 1.78 -7.99
C GLN A 75 34.29 1.97 -8.27
N LEU A 76 33.87 3.22 -8.46
CA LEU A 76 32.50 3.52 -8.89
C LEU A 76 32.32 3.23 -10.39
N LEU A 77 31.69 2.09 -10.69
CA LEU A 77 31.25 1.56 -11.98
C LEU A 77 29.76 1.82 -12.23
N ALA A 78 29.26 1.30 -13.35
CA ALA A 78 27.88 1.50 -13.77
C ALA A 78 26.86 0.56 -13.12
N GLY A 79 27.33 -0.57 -12.56
CA GLY A 79 26.49 -1.47 -11.78
C GLY A 79 26.27 -1.00 -10.34
N ASP A 80 27.03 -0.01 -9.87
CA ASP A 80 26.87 0.51 -8.52
C ASP A 80 25.55 1.22 -8.32
N LEU A 81 24.87 0.82 -7.25
CA LEU A 81 23.51 1.25 -7.01
C LEU A 81 23.23 1.49 -5.54
N ILE A 82 22.59 2.61 -5.25
CA ILE A 82 21.94 2.85 -3.96
C ILE A 82 20.47 2.47 -4.08
N THR A 83 20.05 1.54 -3.23
CA THR A 83 18.67 1.10 -3.08
C THR A 83 18.12 1.57 -1.74
N LEU A 84 17.01 2.30 -1.77
CA LEU A 84 16.20 2.67 -0.60
C LEU A 84 14.99 1.76 -0.55
N THR A 85 14.85 0.96 0.50
CA THR A 85 13.64 0.16 0.76
C THR A 85 12.95 0.71 2.01
N LEU A 86 11.68 1.10 1.86
CA LEU A 86 10.82 1.61 2.91
C LEU A 86 9.73 0.58 3.19
N SER A 87 9.43 0.31 4.45
CA SER A 87 8.26 -0.50 4.82
C SER A 87 7.69 -0.04 6.16
N PHE A 88 6.38 -0.21 6.35
CA PHE A 88 5.69 -0.01 7.62
C PHE A 88 5.17 -1.38 8.08
N PRO A 89 5.91 -2.11 8.93
CA PRO A 89 5.50 -3.44 9.39
C PRO A 89 4.11 -3.45 10.05
N ASP A 90 3.75 -2.33 10.69
CA ASP A 90 2.48 -2.17 11.42
C ASP A 90 1.31 -1.76 10.50
N ALA A 91 1.52 -1.64 9.18
CA ALA A 91 0.46 -1.26 8.23
C ALA A 91 -0.46 -2.43 7.81
N GLY A 92 -0.31 -3.59 8.46
CA GLY A 92 -1.10 -4.78 8.24
C GLY A 92 -0.37 -5.86 7.41
N PRO A 93 -0.85 -7.11 7.46
CA PRO A 93 -0.13 -8.28 6.92
C PRO A 93 -0.02 -8.30 5.40
N THR A 94 -0.86 -7.52 4.70
CA THR A 94 -0.83 -7.39 3.23
C THR A 94 -0.06 -6.16 2.76
N ALA A 95 0.46 -5.34 3.67
CA ALA A 95 1.26 -4.17 3.32
C ALA A 95 2.64 -4.60 2.83
N THR A 96 3.02 -4.13 1.64
CA THR A 96 4.36 -4.32 1.07
C THR A 96 5.16 -3.04 1.13
N GLY A 97 6.49 -3.17 1.24
CA GLY A 97 7.40 -2.03 1.16
C GLY A 97 7.55 -1.48 -0.26
N TYR A 98 8.10 -0.27 -0.37
CA TYR A 98 8.50 0.35 -1.63
C TYR A 98 10.01 0.46 -1.72
N THR A 99 10.54 0.28 -2.92
CA THR A 99 11.95 0.29 -3.25
C THR A 99 12.22 1.38 -4.28
N TYR A 100 13.25 2.20 -4.05
CA TYR A 100 13.73 3.24 -4.97
C TYR A 100 15.22 3.04 -5.24
N ARG A 101 15.62 3.12 -6.51
CA ARG A 101 16.97 2.75 -6.96
C ARG A 101 17.65 3.95 -7.61
N PHE A 102 18.92 4.18 -7.31
CA PHE A 102 19.69 5.31 -7.81
C PHE A 102 21.10 4.86 -8.19
N ALA A 103 21.49 5.13 -9.44
CA ALA A 103 22.86 4.95 -9.93
C ALA A 103 23.48 6.32 -10.21
N PHE A 104 24.76 6.36 -10.58
CA PHE A 104 25.48 7.61 -10.85
C PHE A 104 24.84 8.52 -11.91
N ASP A 105 24.02 7.96 -12.80
CA ASP A 105 23.29 8.66 -13.87
C ASP A 105 21.84 9.04 -13.50
N GLY A 106 21.42 8.75 -12.27
CA GLY A 106 20.12 9.15 -11.73
C GLY A 106 19.27 8.00 -11.20
N GLN A 107 17.97 8.26 -11.09
CA GLN A 107 17.00 7.28 -10.62
C GLN A 107 16.80 6.16 -11.66
N ARG A 108 16.78 4.93 -11.18
CA ARG A 108 16.49 3.72 -11.95
C ARG A 108 15.11 3.21 -11.59
N THR A 109 14.46 2.58 -12.57
CA THR A 109 13.19 1.89 -12.34
C THR A 109 13.42 0.70 -11.41
N SER A 110 12.57 0.58 -10.40
CA SER A 110 12.56 -0.60 -9.53
C SER A 110 12.01 -1.80 -10.29
N ALA A 111 12.51 -3.00 -9.97
CA ALA A 111 12.09 -4.22 -10.64
C ALA A 111 10.57 -4.47 -10.44
N ALA A 112 9.92 -5.14 -11.39
CA ALA A 112 8.46 -5.30 -11.38
C ALA A 112 7.95 -6.07 -10.16
N ASP A 113 8.79 -6.93 -9.59
CA ASP A 113 8.58 -7.74 -8.39
C ASP A 113 8.87 -6.99 -7.09
N SER A 114 9.40 -5.77 -7.12
CA SER A 114 9.70 -4.97 -5.91
C SER A 114 8.45 -4.40 -5.21
N GLY A 115 7.26 -4.65 -5.74
CA GLY A 115 6.00 -4.14 -5.20
C GLY A 115 5.82 -2.62 -5.30
N THR A 116 6.73 -1.88 -5.94
CA THR A 116 6.70 -0.41 -6.00
C THR A 116 5.93 0.09 -7.22
N PRO A 117 4.75 0.73 -7.06
CA PRO A 117 3.96 1.19 -8.18
C PRO A 117 4.69 2.26 -9.01
N ARG A 118 4.52 2.22 -10.33
CA ARG A 118 5.14 3.20 -11.25
C ARG A 118 4.82 4.65 -10.88
N PHE A 119 3.60 4.92 -10.40
CA PHE A 119 3.22 6.27 -10.01
C PHE A 119 4.06 6.77 -8.82
N ALA A 120 4.30 5.92 -7.82
CA ALA A 120 5.11 6.27 -6.64
C ALA A 120 6.57 6.51 -7.05
N GLN A 121 7.12 5.68 -7.94
CA GLN A 121 8.47 5.88 -8.50
C GLN A 121 8.58 7.25 -9.21
N GLY A 122 7.57 7.65 -9.98
CA GLY A 122 7.54 8.92 -10.69
C GLY A 122 7.35 10.16 -9.80
N LEU A 123 6.96 9.98 -8.54
CA LEU A 123 6.82 11.07 -7.56
C LEU A 123 8.12 11.35 -6.79
N VAL A 124 9.02 10.37 -6.72
CA VAL A 124 10.31 10.56 -6.06
C VAL A 124 11.21 11.40 -6.96
N ASN A 125 11.84 12.41 -6.36
CA ASN A 125 12.86 13.20 -7.02
C ASN A 125 14.20 12.99 -6.30
N ALA A 126 15.29 12.96 -7.05
CA ALA A 126 16.63 12.74 -6.48
C ALA A 126 17.68 13.53 -7.26
N SER A 127 18.63 14.10 -6.53
CA SER A 127 19.90 14.49 -7.14
C SER A 127 20.93 13.39 -6.93
N VAL A 128 21.68 13.10 -7.98
CA VAL A 128 22.82 12.20 -7.92
C VAL A 128 24.08 12.94 -8.36
N HIS A 129 25.14 12.81 -7.57
CA HIS A 129 26.44 13.41 -7.86
C HIS A 129 27.54 12.38 -7.64
N ARG A 130 28.42 12.25 -8.63
CA ARG A 130 29.70 11.57 -8.47
C ARG A 130 30.76 12.56 -8.02
N ARG A 131 31.50 12.21 -6.97
CA ARG A 131 32.65 12.97 -6.46
C ARG A 131 33.84 12.03 -6.35
N GLY A 132 34.55 11.85 -7.46
CA GLY A 132 35.62 10.86 -7.55
C GLY A 132 35.09 9.44 -7.39
N ASP A 133 35.38 8.86 -6.23
CA ASP A 133 35.09 7.50 -5.78
C ASP A 133 33.81 7.42 -4.90
N THR A 134 33.16 8.57 -4.72
CA THR A 134 31.99 8.71 -3.86
C THR A 134 30.73 9.00 -4.69
N LEU A 135 29.68 8.22 -4.46
CA LEU A 135 28.33 8.44 -4.96
C LEU A 135 27.48 9.15 -3.90
N VAL A 136 26.95 10.32 -4.25
CA VAL A 136 26.08 11.13 -3.38
C VAL A 136 24.67 11.14 -3.96
N VAL A 137 23.70 10.69 -3.17
CA VAL A 137 22.27 10.72 -3.51
C VAL A 137 21.53 11.54 -2.46
N VAL A 138 20.65 12.44 -2.90
CA VAL A 138 19.66 13.08 -2.01
C VAL A 138 18.29 12.83 -2.60
N ALA A 139 17.56 11.89 -2.00
CA ALA A 139 16.21 11.49 -2.40
C ALA A 139 15.15 12.25 -1.60
N MET A 140 14.11 12.68 -2.30
CA MET A 140 12.93 13.35 -1.80
C MET A 140 11.73 12.43 -2.03
N VAL A 141 11.25 11.79 -0.97
CA VAL A 141 10.16 10.84 -1.02
C VAL A 141 8.91 11.50 -0.41
N PRO A 142 8.00 12.05 -1.22
CA PRO A 142 6.77 12.62 -0.70
C PRO A 142 5.90 11.55 -0.05
N VAL A 143 5.01 11.94 0.85
CA VAL A 143 4.07 11.06 1.55
C VAL A 143 3.22 10.21 0.60
N ARG A 144 2.93 10.73 -0.60
CA ARG A 144 2.24 10.00 -1.68
C ARG A 144 3.07 8.88 -2.34
N ALA A 145 4.38 8.91 -2.12
CA ALA A 145 5.31 7.87 -2.54
C ALA A 145 5.73 7.00 -1.35
N LEU A 146 5.06 7.07 -0.21
CA LEU A 146 5.27 6.06 0.84
C LEU A 146 4.45 4.80 0.53
N PRO A 147 4.95 3.62 0.92
CA PRO A 147 4.13 2.41 0.95
C PRO A 147 2.98 2.58 1.93
N ARG A 148 2.05 1.63 1.95
CA ARG A 148 0.94 1.62 2.90
C ARG A 148 1.46 1.83 4.34
N PHE A 149 0.79 2.71 5.09
CA PHE A 149 1.19 3.09 6.44
C PHE A 149 -0.02 3.16 7.39
N PRO A 150 0.17 3.08 8.72
CA PRO A 150 -0.95 3.10 9.67
C PRO A 150 -1.80 4.39 9.66
N ALA A 151 -3.11 4.24 9.67
CA ALA A 151 -4.08 5.33 9.68
C ALA A 151 -4.19 6.04 11.05
N VAL A 152 -3.90 5.33 12.14
CA VAL A 152 -4.02 5.86 13.52
C VAL A 152 -2.75 5.67 14.33
N GLU A 153 -2.11 4.51 14.20
CA GLU A 153 -0.90 4.18 14.98
C GLU A 153 0.30 5.07 14.63
N PRO A 154 1.34 5.11 15.47
CA PRO A 154 2.59 5.77 15.12
C PRO A 154 3.13 5.28 13.77
N LEU A 155 3.67 6.21 12.98
CA LEU A 155 4.24 5.90 11.68
C LEU A 155 5.66 5.33 11.85
N VAL A 156 5.75 4.08 12.31
CA VAL A 156 7.01 3.35 12.49
C VAL A 156 7.38 2.65 11.18
N MET A 157 8.55 2.95 10.65
CA MET A 157 9.06 2.41 9.39
C MET A 157 10.45 1.81 9.53
N ASP A 158 10.72 0.81 8.72
CA ASP A 158 12.07 0.43 8.33
C ASP A 158 12.51 1.25 7.11
N LEU A 159 13.67 1.89 7.20
CA LEU A 159 14.36 2.52 6.09
C LEU A 159 15.70 1.82 5.87
N CYS A 160 15.71 0.95 4.88
CA CYS A 160 16.90 0.23 4.47
C CYS A 160 17.58 0.97 3.33
N VAL A 161 18.86 1.27 3.54
CA VAL A 161 19.79 1.78 2.54
C VAL A 161 20.75 0.65 2.24
N THR A 162 20.81 0.26 0.98
CA THR A 162 21.75 -0.75 0.49
C THR A 162 22.55 -0.15 -0.64
N TYR A 163 23.88 -0.18 -0.52
CA TYR A 163 24.80 0.07 -1.62
C TYR A 163 25.22 -1.27 -2.21
N GLU A 164 24.90 -1.49 -3.48
CA GLU A 164 25.32 -2.66 -4.25
C GLU A 164 26.66 -2.31 -4.90
N ASP A 165 27.77 -2.79 -4.32
CA ASP A 165 29.13 -2.57 -4.81
C ASP A 165 29.42 -3.54 -5.97
N GLN A 166 29.80 -3.00 -7.13
CA GLN A 166 30.32 -3.76 -8.27
C GLN A 166 31.77 -3.37 -8.58
N ASP A 167 32.73 -4.08 -7.97
CA ASP A 167 34.16 -3.93 -8.25
C ASP A 167 34.57 -4.20 -9.72
N GLN A 168 33.80 -5.02 -10.47
CA GLN A 168 34.12 -5.37 -11.86
C GLN A 168 32.86 -5.60 -12.71
N VAL A 169 32.89 -5.11 -13.95
CA VAL A 169 31.79 -5.27 -14.92
C VAL A 169 31.46 -6.77 -15.12
N GLY A 170 30.20 -7.13 -14.85
CA GLY A 170 29.70 -8.50 -15.01
C GLY A 170 29.92 -9.40 -13.79
N GLN A 171 30.57 -8.93 -12.73
CA GLN A 171 30.63 -9.64 -11.46
C GLN A 171 29.36 -9.41 -10.62
N LYS A 172 29.14 -10.34 -9.68
CA LYS A 172 28.07 -10.25 -8.69
C LYS A 172 28.35 -9.09 -7.74
N THR A 173 27.33 -8.32 -7.41
CA THR A 173 27.43 -7.22 -6.46
C THR A 173 27.60 -7.70 -5.03
N VAL A 174 28.35 -6.95 -4.23
CA VAL A 174 28.49 -7.13 -2.79
C VAL A 174 27.62 -6.08 -2.08
N PRO A 175 26.51 -6.48 -1.45
CA PRO A 175 25.61 -5.51 -0.81
C PRO A 175 26.15 -5.06 0.56
N VAL A 176 26.28 -3.75 0.74
CA VAL A 176 26.55 -3.10 2.03
C VAL A 176 25.26 -2.42 2.48
N SER A 177 24.69 -2.84 3.61
CA SER A 177 23.34 -2.43 4.05
C SER A 177 23.28 -2.11 5.54
N ASN A 178 22.36 -1.23 5.95
CA ASN A 178 21.98 -1.06 7.38
C ASN A 178 20.89 -2.04 7.84
N CYS A 179 20.48 -2.98 6.99
CA CYS A 179 19.40 -3.92 7.25
C CYS A 179 19.82 -5.38 7.06
N THR A 180 19.12 -6.28 7.76
CA THR A 180 19.16 -7.72 7.50
C THR A 180 18.08 -8.09 6.49
N GLY A 181 18.43 -8.98 5.55
CA GLY A 181 17.50 -9.41 4.48
C GLY A 181 17.05 -8.29 3.54
N GLY A 182 17.66 -7.09 3.62
CA GLY A 182 17.31 -5.93 2.80
C GLY A 182 16.03 -5.18 3.21
N THR A 183 15.31 -5.66 4.24
CA THR A 183 13.98 -5.13 4.62
C THR A 183 13.85 -4.75 6.09
N THR A 184 14.68 -5.34 6.97
CA THR A 184 14.55 -5.16 8.42
C THR A 184 15.72 -4.36 8.96
N MET A 185 15.48 -3.16 9.49
CA MET A 185 16.56 -2.38 10.10
C MET A 185 17.13 -3.06 11.33
N VAL A 186 18.46 -3.10 11.40
CA VAL A 186 19.16 -3.50 12.61
C VAL A 186 19.15 -2.35 13.61
N GLY A 187 18.76 -2.64 14.85
CA GLY A 187 18.57 -1.65 15.90
C GLY A 187 17.14 -1.09 15.92
N GLU A 188 17.02 0.21 16.17
CA GLU A 188 15.73 0.89 16.32
C GLU A 188 15.12 1.24 14.94
N ALA A 189 13.82 0.99 14.79
CA ALA A 189 13.05 1.46 13.64
C ALA A 189 12.97 3.00 13.63
N LEU A 190 12.50 3.58 12.53
CA LEU A 190 12.34 5.03 12.41
C LEU A 190 10.88 5.43 12.61
N ARG A 191 10.62 6.40 13.49
CA ARG A 191 9.28 6.96 13.69
C ARG A 191 9.14 8.28 12.95
N LEU A 192 8.29 8.34 11.93
CA LEU A 192 7.94 9.59 11.27
C LEU A 192 7.08 10.47 12.20
N PRO A 193 7.15 11.81 12.06
CA PRO A 193 6.29 12.72 12.81
C PRO A 193 4.81 12.49 12.49
N ASP A 194 3.95 12.53 13.50
CA ASP A 194 2.49 12.37 13.31
C ASP A 194 1.89 13.44 12.37
N ASP A 195 2.54 14.61 12.27
CA ASP A 195 2.17 15.69 11.36
C ASP A 195 2.19 15.26 9.88
N ALA A 196 3.01 14.26 9.53
CA ALA A 196 3.02 13.67 8.19
C ALA A 196 1.62 13.23 7.75
N ARG A 197 0.88 12.58 8.67
CA ARG A 197 -0.50 12.13 8.44
C ARG A 197 -1.50 13.26 8.60
N LYS A 198 -1.36 14.11 9.64
CA LYS A 198 -2.31 15.21 9.90
C LYS A 198 -2.42 16.18 8.72
N ASN A 199 -1.32 16.43 8.02
CA ASN A 199 -1.28 17.33 6.86
C ASN A 199 -2.08 16.83 5.65
N LEU A 200 -2.39 15.52 5.58
CA LEU A 200 -3.17 14.93 4.51
C LEU A 200 -4.66 15.33 4.56
N LYS A 201 -5.15 15.75 5.74
CA LYS A 201 -6.56 16.12 5.98
C LYS A 201 -7.56 15.03 5.56
N LEU A 202 -7.14 13.77 5.60
CA LEU A 202 -8.00 12.61 5.35
C LEU A 202 -8.87 12.34 6.58
N LYS A 203 -10.09 11.84 6.35
CA LYS A 203 -11.05 11.48 7.40
C LYS A 203 -11.63 10.10 7.12
N PRO A 204 -10.81 9.03 7.16
CA PRO A 204 -11.31 7.68 6.98
C PRO A 204 -12.19 7.27 8.17
N PRO A 205 -13.12 6.31 8.00
CA PRO A 205 -13.89 5.74 9.10
C PRO A 205 -13.00 4.95 10.06
N ALA A 206 -13.50 4.65 11.26
CA ALA A 206 -12.73 3.98 12.32
C ALA A 206 -12.29 2.55 11.96
N SER A 207 -12.97 1.90 11.01
CA SER A 207 -12.60 0.57 10.49
C SER A 207 -11.30 0.57 9.67
N VAL A 208 -10.88 1.73 9.15
CA VAL A 208 -9.64 1.85 8.37
C VAL A 208 -8.45 1.93 9.30
N THR A 209 -7.60 0.91 9.22
CA THR A 209 -6.39 0.78 10.04
C THR A 209 -5.14 1.24 9.31
N ALA A 210 -5.15 1.26 7.97
CA ALA A 210 -4.03 1.68 7.15
C ALA A 210 -4.44 2.51 5.92
N LEU A 211 -3.53 3.36 5.47
CA LEU A 211 -3.70 4.26 4.32
C LEU A 211 -2.64 3.99 3.26
N GLU A 212 -3.05 4.05 2.01
CA GLU A 212 -2.17 3.88 0.85
C GLU A 212 -2.50 4.93 -0.21
N ALA A 213 -1.48 5.61 -0.74
CA ALA A 213 -1.69 6.53 -1.85
C ALA A 213 -1.94 5.75 -3.15
N ALA A 214 -2.73 6.35 -4.04
CA ALA A 214 -2.99 5.84 -5.38
C ALA A 214 -2.87 6.98 -6.41
N PRO A 215 -2.77 6.70 -7.72
CA PRO A 215 -2.55 7.72 -8.74
C PRO A 215 -3.56 8.88 -8.72
N THR A 216 -4.81 8.59 -8.34
CA THR A 216 -5.93 9.55 -8.37
C THR A 216 -6.58 9.76 -7.00
N GLY A 217 -5.90 9.40 -5.91
CA GLY A 217 -6.49 9.51 -4.58
C GLY A 217 -5.76 8.76 -3.47
N TRP A 218 -6.54 8.27 -2.53
CA TRP A 218 -6.12 7.52 -1.35
C TRP A 218 -7.04 6.34 -1.13
N LEU A 219 -6.46 5.23 -0.67
CA LEU A 219 -7.15 4.02 -0.27
C LEU A 219 -7.00 3.84 1.24
N GLY A 220 -8.09 3.41 1.88
CA GLY A 220 -8.13 2.99 3.26
C GLY A 220 -8.36 1.48 3.33
N TRP A 221 -7.59 0.81 4.16
CA TRP A 221 -7.59 -0.63 4.32
C TRP A 221 -7.99 -0.97 5.75
N GLY A 222 -8.88 -1.96 5.89
CA GLY A 222 -9.17 -2.61 7.16
C GLY A 222 -8.45 -3.96 7.27
N VAL A 223 -9.15 -4.95 7.80
CA VAL A 223 -8.61 -6.32 7.99
C VAL A 223 -8.61 -7.14 6.70
N MET A 224 -9.42 -6.76 5.73
CA MET A 224 -9.62 -7.50 4.49
C MET A 224 -8.59 -7.09 3.41
N PRO A 225 -8.32 -7.95 2.42
CA PRO A 225 -7.33 -7.69 1.38
C PRO A 225 -7.83 -6.77 0.26
N TYR A 226 -8.89 -6.00 0.51
CA TYR A 226 -9.46 -5.02 -0.41
C TYR A 226 -9.69 -3.67 0.30
N PRO A 227 -9.79 -2.54 -0.43
CA PRO A 227 -10.00 -1.25 0.19
C PRO A 227 -11.41 -1.10 0.76
N ASP A 228 -11.51 -0.84 2.07
CA ASP A 228 -12.75 -0.54 2.80
C ASP A 228 -13.20 0.91 2.56
N TRP A 229 -12.27 1.77 2.17
CA TRP A 229 -12.52 3.20 1.96
C TRP A 229 -11.65 3.75 0.85
N ALA A 230 -12.14 4.79 0.17
CA ALA A 230 -11.38 5.53 -0.80
C ALA A 230 -11.70 7.02 -0.75
N GLN A 231 -10.73 7.85 -1.11
CA GLN A 231 -10.93 9.27 -1.37
C GLN A 231 -10.23 9.68 -2.65
N GLY A 232 -11.00 10.16 -3.62
CA GLY A 232 -10.50 10.73 -4.87
C GLY A 232 -9.93 12.14 -4.71
N ASP A 233 -9.00 12.51 -5.58
CA ASP A 233 -8.52 13.88 -5.71
C ASP A 233 -9.64 14.82 -6.22
N ALA A 234 -10.55 14.26 -7.02
CA ALA A 234 -11.78 14.87 -7.51
C ALA A 234 -13.01 14.06 -7.05
N PRO A 235 -14.25 14.60 -7.19
CA PRO A 235 -15.47 13.83 -6.93
C PRO A 235 -15.48 12.50 -7.70
N LEU A 236 -15.93 11.44 -7.04
CA LEU A 236 -15.89 10.09 -7.57
C LEU A 236 -17.10 9.83 -8.47
N THR A 237 -16.83 9.43 -9.70
CA THR A 237 -17.79 8.76 -10.59
C THR A 237 -17.65 7.25 -10.45
N PRO A 238 -18.61 6.44 -10.93
CA PRO A 238 -18.48 4.99 -10.94
C PRO A 238 -17.17 4.53 -11.61
N GLN A 239 -16.82 5.13 -12.74
CA GLN A 239 -15.60 4.81 -13.48
C GLN A 239 -14.33 5.18 -12.69
N SER A 240 -14.26 6.39 -12.13
CA SER A 240 -13.06 6.82 -11.39
C SER A 240 -12.89 6.04 -10.09
N LEU A 241 -13.99 5.63 -9.45
CA LEU A 241 -13.94 4.78 -8.27
C LEU A 241 -13.39 3.40 -8.62
N ARG A 242 -13.92 2.74 -9.65
CA ARG A 242 -13.43 1.43 -10.11
C ARG A 242 -11.94 1.47 -10.41
N ALA A 243 -11.50 2.47 -11.18
CA ALA A 243 -10.09 2.66 -11.49
C ALA A 243 -9.21 2.85 -10.23
N LEU A 244 -9.76 3.44 -9.16
CA LEU A 244 -9.06 3.70 -7.91
C LEU A 244 -8.98 2.47 -7.01
N VAL A 245 -10.11 1.79 -6.73
CA VAL A 245 -10.18 0.69 -5.75
C VAL A 245 -9.88 -0.68 -6.34
N ALA A 246 -10.08 -0.84 -7.66
CA ALA A 246 -9.84 -2.09 -8.36
C ALA A 246 -9.41 -1.82 -9.82
N PRO A 247 -8.13 -1.50 -10.07
CA PRO A 247 -7.62 -1.24 -11.43
C PRO A 247 -7.81 -2.40 -12.43
N LYS A 248 -8.09 -3.61 -11.93
CA LYS A 248 -8.40 -4.82 -12.71
C LYS A 248 -9.88 -5.23 -12.61
N ALA A 249 -10.77 -4.28 -12.30
CA ALA A 249 -12.20 -4.55 -12.27
C ALA A 249 -12.69 -5.06 -13.62
N VAL A 250 -13.72 -5.89 -13.59
CA VAL A 250 -14.30 -6.54 -14.77
C VAL A 250 -15.74 -6.11 -14.98
N ASP A 251 -16.22 -6.21 -16.22
CA ASP A 251 -17.59 -5.85 -16.57
C ASP A 251 -18.56 -7.02 -16.34
N ALA A 252 -19.74 -6.73 -15.81
CA ALA A 252 -20.77 -7.73 -15.50
C ALA A 252 -21.21 -8.53 -16.74
N SER A 253 -21.43 -7.85 -17.87
CA SER A 253 -21.84 -8.47 -19.13
C SER A 253 -20.80 -9.45 -19.67
N ASN A 254 -19.52 -9.08 -19.62
CA ASN A 254 -18.39 -9.94 -20.02
C ASN A 254 -18.25 -11.17 -19.11
N MET A 255 -18.69 -11.05 -17.86
CA MET A 255 -18.67 -12.14 -16.89
C MET A 255 -19.97 -12.96 -16.89
N GLY A 256 -20.99 -12.59 -17.64
CA GLY A 256 -22.28 -13.30 -17.68
C GLY A 256 -23.02 -13.27 -16.34
N VAL A 257 -22.96 -12.15 -15.62
CA VAL A 257 -23.72 -11.90 -14.39
C VAL A 257 -24.61 -10.67 -14.57
N ASN A 258 -25.75 -10.65 -13.89
CA ASN A 258 -26.69 -9.53 -13.95
C ASN A 258 -26.54 -8.64 -12.71
N VAL A 259 -25.43 -7.90 -12.69
CA VAL A 259 -25.04 -7.01 -11.60
C VAL A 259 -25.12 -5.57 -12.11
N PRO A 260 -25.93 -4.70 -11.49
CA PRO A 260 -26.04 -3.31 -11.91
C PRO A 260 -24.77 -2.53 -11.56
N ASP A 261 -24.41 -1.58 -12.43
CA ASP A 261 -23.25 -0.70 -12.22
C ASP A 261 -23.43 0.20 -10.98
N THR A 262 -24.67 0.64 -10.75
CA THR A 262 -25.04 1.50 -9.65
C THR A 262 -26.42 1.14 -9.10
N LEU A 263 -26.57 1.31 -7.79
CA LEU A 263 -27.85 1.32 -7.08
C LEU A 263 -28.02 2.67 -6.37
N SER A 264 -29.21 2.91 -5.81
CA SER A 264 -29.48 4.12 -5.02
C SER A 264 -30.01 3.71 -3.66
N LEU A 265 -29.37 4.18 -2.58
CA LEU A 265 -29.93 4.06 -1.23
C LEU A 265 -31.26 4.84 -1.13
N PRO A 266 -32.14 4.51 -0.16
CA PRO A 266 -33.38 5.25 0.06
C PRO A 266 -33.20 6.75 0.28
N ASP A 267 -32.05 7.16 0.84
CA ASP A 267 -31.68 8.56 1.06
C ASP A 267 -31.08 9.25 -0.19
N GLY A 268 -31.08 8.57 -1.34
CA GLY A 268 -30.61 9.07 -2.63
C GLY A 268 -29.10 8.97 -2.84
N ARG A 269 -28.32 8.46 -1.88
CA ARG A 269 -26.89 8.26 -2.07
C ARG A 269 -26.61 7.14 -3.09
N PRO A 270 -25.69 7.37 -4.05
CA PRO A 270 -25.33 6.34 -5.02
C PRO A 270 -24.47 5.26 -4.38
N VAL A 271 -24.80 4.01 -4.72
CA VAL A 271 -23.97 2.82 -4.45
C VAL A 271 -23.37 2.39 -5.78
N VAL A 272 -22.05 2.28 -5.85
CA VAL A 272 -21.34 1.80 -7.04
C VAL A 272 -20.91 0.37 -6.83
N THR A 273 -21.19 -0.47 -7.82
CA THR A 273 -20.72 -1.86 -7.84
C THR A 273 -19.36 -1.96 -8.52
N VAL A 274 -18.47 -2.74 -7.93
CA VAL A 274 -17.13 -3.04 -8.44
C VAL A 274 -16.97 -4.56 -8.45
N LEU A 275 -16.81 -5.15 -9.64
CA LEU A 275 -16.58 -6.58 -9.79
C LEU A 275 -15.09 -6.88 -9.93
N THR A 276 -14.61 -7.89 -9.20
CA THR A 276 -13.23 -8.37 -9.26
C THR A 276 -13.18 -9.90 -9.18
N GLY A 277 -12.00 -10.48 -9.38
CA GLY A 277 -11.81 -11.93 -9.34
C GLY A 277 -11.91 -12.58 -10.72
N LYS A 278 -12.25 -13.86 -10.75
CA LYS A 278 -12.29 -14.67 -11.97
C LYS A 278 -13.64 -15.37 -12.09
N ASN A 279 -14.08 -15.59 -13.32
CA ASN A 279 -15.35 -16.24 -13.58
C ASN A 279 -15.22 -17.75 -13.41
N PRO A 280 -15.85 -18.38 -12.39
CA PRO A 280 -15.77 -19.84 -12.20
C PRO A 280 -16.39 -20.64 -13.33
N TYR A 281 -17.20 -20.00 -14.17
CA TYR A 281 -17.92 -20.61 -15.29
C TYR A 281 -17.37 -20.11 -16.63
N ALA A 282 -16.07 -19.85 -16.72
CA ALA A 282 -15.41 -19.42 -17.96
C ALA A 282 -15.44 -20.49 -19.07
N VAL A 283 -15.55 -21.77 -18.68
CA VAL A 283 -15.69 -22.91 -19.60
C VAL A 283 -17.12 -23.43 -19.54
N GLU A 284 -17.77 -23.54 -20.69
CA GLU A 284 -19.15 -24.01 -20.77
C GLU A 284 -19.31 -25.43 -20.19
N GLY A 285 -20.33 -25.62 -19.36
CA GLY A 285 -20.62 -26.91 -18.72
C GLY A 285 -19.66 -27.30 -17.58
N GLN A 286 -18.69 -26.45 -17.23
CA GLN A 286 -17.75 -26.68 -16.13
C GLN A 286 -17.77 -25.53 -15.13
N CYS A 287 -17.53 -25.86 -13.86
CA CYS A 287 -17.33 -24.87 -12.82
C CYS A 287 -15.99 -25.14 -12.13
N ASP A 288 -15.11 -24.14 -12.12
CA ASP A 288 -13.85 -24.16 -11.39
C ASP A 288 -14.08 -23.60 -9.98
N SER A 289 -13.91 -24.45 -8.96
CA SER A 289 -14.11 -24.06 -7.57
C SER A 289 -12.99 -23.19 -7.00
N ASP A 290 -11.84 -23.11 -7.68
CA ASP A 290 -10.71 -22.27 -7.26
C ASP A 290 -10.90 -20.81 -7.70
N ASP A 291 -11.84 -20.56 -8.62
CA ASP A 291 -12.19 -19.25 -9.12
C ASP A 291 -13.46 -18.71 -8.44
N GLU A 292 -13.46 -17.41 -8.16
CA GLU A 292 -14.61 -16.70 -7.59
C GLU A 292 -14.68 -15.30 -8.20
N LEU A 293 -15.89 -14.90 -8.61
CA LEU A 293 -16.18 -13.53 -8.99
C LEU A 293 -16.80 -12.84 -7.78
N ARG A 294 -16.21 -11.72 -7.35
CA ARG A 294 -16.60 -10.96 -6.17
C ARG A 294 -17.18 -9.61 -6.57
N MET A 295 -18.15 -9.13 -5.79
CA MET A 295 -18.69 -7.78 -5.87
C MET A 295 -18.36 -6.99 -4.60
N GLY A 296 -17.86 -5.79 -4.77
CA GLY A 296 -17.84 -4.76 -3.75
C GLY A 296 -18.90 -3.71 -4.04
N LEU A 297 -19.75 -3.39 -3.05
CA LEU A 297 -20.68 -2.28 -3.10
C LEU A 297 -20.10 -1.11 -2.32
N TYR A 298 -19.97 0.04 -2.97
CA TYR A 298 -19.37 1.24 -2.40
C TYR A 298 -20.36 2.38 -2.37
N VAL A 299 -20.68 2.90 -1.19
CA VAL A 299 -21.50 4.11 -1.03
C VAL A 299 -20.64 5.34 -1.28
N VAL A 300 -21.03 6.14 -2.26
CA VAL A 300 -20.25 7.30 -2.70
C VAL A 300 -20.86 8.60 -2.16
N SER A 301 -20.00 9.46 -1.61
CA SER A 301 -20.35 10.80 -1.14
C SER A 301 -19.30 11.80 -1.59
N GLY A 302 -19.58 12.52 -2.68
CA GLY A 302 -18.67 13.50 -3.25
C GLY A 302 -17.32 12.88 -3.64
N LYS A 303 -16.28 13.14 -2.85
CA LYS A 303 -14.91 12.62 -3.08
C LYS A 303 -14.62 11.30 -2.40
N THR A 304 -15.48 10.81 -1.52
CA THR A 304 -15.22 9.63 -0.70
C THR A 304 -16.12 8.48 -1.10
N ALA A 305 -15.64 7.26 -0.93
CA ALA A 305 -16.41 6.04 -1.04
C ALA A 305 -16.12 5.13 0.16
N GLN A 306 -17.14 4.50 0.71
CA GLN A 306 -17.02 3.51 1.78
C GLN A 306 -17.61 2.20 1.28
N GLN A 307 -16.88 1.10 1.43
CA GLN A 307 -17.39 -0.22 1.12
C GLN A 307 -18.48 -0.58 2.13
N ALA A 308 -19.66 -0.86 1.62
CA ALA A 308 -20.84 -1.24 2.39
C ALA A 308 -21.09 -2.75 2.38
N LEU A 309 -20.58 -3.45 1.36
CA LEU A 309 -20.70 -4.90 1.25
C LEU A 309 -19.56 -5.44 0.39
N GLU A 310 -19.02 -6.60 0.76
CA GLU A 310 -18.29 -7.49 -0.12
C GLU A 310 -19.01 -8.84 -0.15
N TRP A 311 -19.29 -9.35 -1.34
CA TRP A 311 -20.06 -10.57 -1.51
C TRP A 311 -19.74 -11.28 -2.83
N PRO A 312 -19.85 -12.61 -2.94
CA PRO A 312 -19.71 -13.31 -4.21
C PRO A 312 -20.76 -12.85 -5.24
N ALA A 313 -20.31 -12.53 -6.45
CA ALA A 313 -21.16 -12.39 -7.63
C ALA A 313 -21.32 -13.72 -8.39
N ALA A 314 -20.32 -14.61 -8.32
CA ALA A 314 -20.44 -15.96 -8.83
C ALA A 314 -19.49 -16.93 -8.11
N THR A 315 -20.02 -18.09 -7.71
CA THR A 315 -19.27 -19.23 -7.17
C THR A 315 -19.91 -20.53 -7.69
N CYS A 316 -19.21 -21.66 -7.63
CA CYS A 316 -19.82 -22.96 -7.95
C CYS A 316 -20.99 -23.32 -7.03
N ALA A 317 -20.95 -22.88 -5.77
CA ALA A 317 -21.98 -23.17 -4.78
C ALA A 317 -23.26 -22.35 -5.02
N LEU A 318 -23.11 -21.07 -5.36
CA LEU A 318 -24.23 -20.15 -5.54
C LEU A 318 -24.70 -20.06 -6.99
N GLY A 319 -23.90 -20.44 -7.98
CA GLY A 319 -24.20 -20.06 -9.36
C GLY A 319 -23.78 -18.62 -9.65
N ARG A 320 -24.42 -18.01 -10.65
CA ARG A 320 -24.19 -16.63 -11.09
C ARG A 320 -25.26 -15.71 -10.50
N ALA A 321 -24.89 -14.52 -10.04
CA ALA A 321 -25.86 -13.50 -9.69
C ALA A 321 -26.75 -13.18 -10.90
N SER A 322 -28.05 -13.42 -10.75
CA SER A 322 -29.08 -13.24 -11.78
C SER A 322 -29.94 -12.00 -11.55
N SER A 323 -29.97 -11.49 -10.32
CA SER A 323 -30.60 -10.21 -9.98
C SER A 323 -29.94 -9.60 -8.74
N ILE A 324 -29.89 -8.27 -8.70
CA ILE A 324 -29.54 -7.50 -7.51
C ILE A 324 -30.48 -6.31 -7.46
N GLU A 325 -31.26 -6.23 -6.39
CA GLU A 325 -32.32 -5.26 -6.23
C GLU A 325 -32.19 -4.63 -4.84
N LEU A 326 -32.29 -3.30 -4.80
CA LEU A 326 -32.32 -2.51 -3.57
C LEU A 326 -33.65 -1.76 -3.56
N ASP A 327 -34.48 -2.04 -2.56
CA ASP A 327 -35.80 -1.44 -2.44
C ASP A 327 -35.79 -0.10 -1.69
N GLU A 328 -36.96 0.54 -1.60
CA GLU A 328 -37.15 1.84 -0.94
C GLU A 328 -37.00 1.76 0.59
N GLU A 329 -37.05 0.58 1.19
CA GLU A 329 -36.85 0.36 2.63
C GLU A 329 -35.38 0.07 2.97
N GLY A 330 -34.52 -0.07 1.95
CA GLY A 330 -33.10 -0.36 2.11
C GLY A 330 -32.80 -1.85 2.26
N ALA A 331 -33.73 -2.73 1.83
CA ALA A 331 -33.47 -4.15 1.71
C ALA A 331 -32.78 -4.45 0.38
N LEU A 332 -31.62 -5.09 0.46
CA LEU A 332 -30.85 -5.55 -0.70
C LEU A 332 -31.07 -7.05 -0.88
N THR A 333 -31.56 -7.43 -2.05
CA THR A 333 -31.80 -8.83 -2.43
C THR A 333 -30.86 -9.23 -3.57
N ILE A 334 -30.16 -10.34 -3.41
CA ILE A 334 -29.31 -10.94 -4.44
C ILE A 334 -29.85 -12.32 -4.79
N GLY A 335 -30.35 -12.48 -6.02
CA GLY A 335 -30.79 -13.76 -6.57
C GLY A 335 -29.69 -14.41 -7.39
N TYR A 336 -29.57 -15.74 -7.30
CA TYR A 336 -28.61 -16.52 -8.07
C TYR A 336 -29.27 -17.55 -8.98
N SER A 337 -28.52 -17.95 -10.03
CA SER A 337 -28.97 -18.91 -11.04
C SER A 337 -29.27 -20.30 -10.50
N ASN A 338 -28.77 -20.68 -9.32
CA ASN A 338 -29.13 -21.95 -8.67
C ASN A 338 -30.44 -21.88 -7.86
N GLY A 339 -31.10 -20.71 -7.83
CA GLY A 339 -32.31 -20.45 -7.06
C GLY A 339 -32.09 -19.90 -5.65
N ALA A 340 -30.83 -19.75 -5.20
CA ALA A 340 -30.53 -19.13 -3.91
C ALA A 340 -30.86 -17.64 -3.94
N ILE A 341 -31.39 -17.15 -2.82
CA ILE A 341 -31.67 -15.74 -2.58
C ILE A 341 -30.98 -15.35 -1.27
N VAL A 342 -30.24 -14.25 -1.29
CA VAL A 342 -29.57 -13.71 -0.10
C VAL A 342 -30.07 -12.30 0.13
N ASN A 343 -30.49 -12.03 1.36
CA ASN A 343 -31.09 -10.77 1.77
C ASN A 343 -30.18 -10.03 2.74
N PHE A 344 -30.12 -8.71 2.59
CA PHE A 344 -29.42 -7.79 3.48
C PHE A 344 -30.30 -6.59 3.79
N VAL A 345 -30.01 -5.93 4.91
CA VAL A 345 -30.65 -4.68 5.33
C VAL A 345 -29.60 -3.60 5.51
N TRP A 346 -29.92 -2.39 5.08
CA TRP A 346 -29.07 -1.23 5.28
C TRP A 346 -28.99 -0.82 6.76
N SER A 347 -27.77 -0.81 7.31
CA SER A 347 -27.45 -0.54 8.71
C SER A 347 -26.66 0.77 8.84
N ALA A 348 -27.21 1.85 8.26
CA ALA A 348 -26.66 3.21 8.22
C ALA A 348 -25.34 3.42 7.44
N ASP A 349 -24.38 2.51 7.50
CA ASP A 349 -23.08 2.60 6.80
C ASP A 349 -22.65 1.30 6.08
N HIS A 350 -23.31 0.17 6.33
CA HIS A 350 -23.08 -1.11 5.65
C HIS A 350 -24.37 -1.92 5.46
N PHE A 351 -24.30 -3.00 4.69
CA PHE A 351 -25.39 -3.97 4.55
C PHE A 351 -25.17 -5.16 5.48
N ASP A 352 -26.14 -5.38 6.38
CA ASP A 352 -26.16 -6.51 7.30
C ASP A 352 -27.00 -7.65 6.71
N ARG A 353 -26.47 -8.87 6.73
CA ARG A 353 -27.24 -10.04 6.27
C ARG A 353 -28.41 -10.31 7.21
N THR A 354 -29.63 -10.42 6.68
CA THR A 354 -30.85 -10.58 7.48
C THR A 354 -31.12 -12.01 7.95
N GLU A 355 -30.35 -12.99 7.49
CA GLU A 355 -30.51 -14.41 7.87
C GLU A 355 -29.22 -15.06 8.38
N ILE A 356 -29.26 -15.56 9.63
CA ILE A 356 -28.40 -16.63 10.14
C ILE A 356 -29.26 -17.90 10.30
N GLY A 357 -29.20 -18.83 9.34
CA GLY A 357 -29.73 -20.20 9.46
C GLY A 357 -30.50 -20.66 8.21
N LYS A 358 -30.36 -21.88 7.68
CA LYS A 358 -29.86 -23.15 8.23
C LYS A 358 -28.89 -23.85 7.26
N ARG A 359 -27.99 -24.66 7.81
CA ARG A 359 -27.27 -25.73 7.11
C ARG A 359 -28.24 -26.69 6.43
#